data_AF-A0A2G2Q577-F1
#
_entry.id   AF-A0A2G2Q577-F1
#
_cell.length_a   1.000
_cell.length_b   1.000
_cell.length_c   1.000
_cell.angle_alpha   90.00
_cell.angle_beta   90.00
_cell.angle_gamma   90.00
#
_symmetry.space_group_name_H-M   'P 1'
#
loop_
_entity.id
_entity.type
_entity.pdbx_description
1 polymer ?
#
loop_
_entity_poly.entity_id
_entity_poly.type
_entity_poly.pdbx_seq_one_letter_code
_entity_poly.pdbx_strand_id
1 'polypeptide(L)' 'MVFNIETSVWINSIGLLIDIAGALLIYKNTPKVNFDSFYYDEEVHAKMRVTAKKMNDRVRLGTLLLFSGFIIQLLSNWL' A
#
# COMPACT_ATOMS: atom_id res chain seq x y z
N MET A 1 35.21 3.87 4.67
CA MET A 1 34.29 3.81 3.51
C MET A 1 33.59 5.16 3.46
N VAL A 2 34.00 6.05 2.55
CA VAL A 2 33.33 7.37 2.40
C VAL A 2 32.10 7.10 1.55
N PHE A 3 30.98 6.82 2.22
CA PHE A 3 29.71 6.62 1.55
C PHE A 3 29.25 7.95 0.95
N ASN A 4 28.83 7.93 -0.31
CA ASN A 4 28.37 9.14 -1.01
C ASN A 4 27.01 9.53 -0.42
N ILE A 5 27.02 10.50 0.50
CA ILE A 5 25.82 11.03 1.17
C ILE A 5 24.72 11.37 0.16
N GLU A 6 25.11 11.90 -1.00
CA GLU A 6 24.18 12.21 -2.10
C GLU A 6 23.41 10.98 -2.60
N THR A 7 24.09 9.86 -2.80
CA THR A 7 23.46 8.60 -3.25
C THR A 7 22.46 8.09 -2.22
N SER A 8 22.80 8.15 -0.93
CA SER A 8 21.91 7.72 0.15
C SER A 8 20.66 8.63 0.27
N VAL A 9 20.81 9.94 0.03
CA VAL A 9 19.67 10.87 0.01
C VAL A 9 18.71 10.56 -1.15
N TRP A 10 19.24 10.27 -2.35
CA TRP A 10 18.41 9.91 -3.51
C TRP A 10 17.66 8.59 -3.31
N ILE A 11 18.33 7.56 -2.81
CA ILE A 11 17.71 6.25 -2.56
C ILE A 11 16.62 6.35 -1.48
N ASN A 12 16.88 7.06 -0.38
CA ASN A 12 15.89 7.32 0.66
C ASN A 12 14.66 8.07 0.11
N SER A 13 14.88 9.08 -0.75
CA SER A 13 13.81 9.84 -1.38
C SER A 13 12.94 8.96 -2.29
N ILE A 14 13.55 8.05 -3.06
CA ILE A 14 12.82 7.09 -3.91
C ILE A 14 11.99 6.15 -3.04
N GLY A 15 12.58 5.59 -1.98
CA GLY A 15 11.84 4.72 -1.06
C GLY A 15 10.64 5.44 -0.42
N LEU A 16 10.82 6.70 -0.02
CA LEU A 16 9.73 7.50 0.55
C LEU A 16 8.59 7.76 -0.45
N LEU A 17 8.91 8.01 -1.73
CA LEU A 17 7.90 8.17 -2.77
C LEU A 17 7.10 6.89 -2.99
N ILE A 18 7.77 5.73 -2.95
CA ILE A 18 7.12 4.42 -3.02
C ILE A 18 6.18 4.23 -1.82
N ASP A 19 6.61 4.61 -0.63
CA ASP A 19 5.79 4.51 0.58
C ASP A 19 4.53 5.39 0.48
N ILE A 20 4.69 6.64 0.03
CA ILE A 20 3.55 7.56 -0.18
C ILE A 20 2.56 6.97 -1.19
N ALA A 21 3.05 6.39 -2.28
CA ALA A 21 2.19 5.73 -3.27
C ALA A 21 1.44 4.53 -2.66
N GLY A 22 2.12 3.70 -1.86
CA GLY A 22 1.52 2.60 -1.13
C GLY A 22 0.43 3.05 -0.15
N ALA A 23 0.73 4.06 0.67
CA ALA A 23 -0.21 4.64 1.62
C ALA A 23 -1.45 5.22 0.92
N LEU A 24 -1.28 5.94 -0.18
CA LEU A 24 -2.40 6.47 -0.98
C LEU A 24 -3.27 5.36 -1.56
N LEU A 25 -2.65 4.24 -1.99
CA LEU A 25 -3.39 3.10 -2.52
C LEU A 25 -4.22 2.42 -1.43
N ILE A 26 -3.68 2.26 -0.22
CA ILE A 26 -4.44 1.76 0.94
C ILE A 26 -5.58 2.72 1.26
N TYR A 27 -5.28 4.00 1.50
CA TYR A 27 -6.27 5.01 1.90
C TYR A 27 -7.46 5.10 0.95
N LYS A 28 -7.22 5.05 -0.36
CA LYS A 28 -8.28 5.10 -1.38
C LYS A 28 -9.12 3.82 -1.48
N ASN A 29 -8.63 2.69 -0.97
CA ASN A 29 -9.27 1.38 -1.12
C ASN A 29 -9.66 0.73 0.22
N THR A 30 -9.35 1.34 1.37
CA THR A 30 -9.85 0.87 2.66
C THR A 30 -11.38 0.99 2.71
N PRO A 31 -12.09 -0.11 3.00
CA PRO A 31 -13.54 -0.10 3.05
C PRO A 31 -14.07 0.79 4.18
N LYS A 32 -14.95 1.75 3.85
CA LYS A 32 -15.67 2.56 4.82
C LYS A 32 -16.89 1.79 5.33
N VAL A 33 -16.67 0.91 6.31
CA VAL A 33 -17.64 0.34 7.29
C VAL A 33 -18.90 -0.39 6.76
N ASN A 34 -19.28 -0.34 5.47
CA ASN A 34 -20.64 -0.70 5.03
C ASN A 34 -20.81 -2.00 4.21
N PHE A 35 -19.83 -2.89 4.16
CA PHE A 35 -19.94 -4.08 3.29
C PHE A 35 -20.73 -5.26 3.90
N ASP A 36 -21.08 -5.22 5.19
CA ASP A 36 -21.78 -6.31 5.92
C ASP A 36 -23.10 -5.86 6.55
N SER A 37 -23.98 -5.22 5.77
CA SER A 37 -25.37 -5.07 6.20
C SER A 37 -26.13 -6.38 5.91
N PHE A 38 -26.64 -7.02 6.96
CA PHE A 38 -27.35 -8.31 6.95
C PHE A 38 -28.74 -8.27 6.27
N TYR A 39 -29.10 -7.17 5.59
CA TYR A 39 -30.42 -6.93 5.00
C TYR A 39 -30.45 -6.94 3.47
N TYR A 40 -29.38 -7.38 2.81
CA TYR A 40 -29.30 -7.36 1.34
C TYR A 40 -29.60 -8.75 0.73
N ASP A 41 -30.21 -8.78 -0.46
CA ASP A 41 -30.42 -10.02 -1.24
C ASP A 41 -29.10 -10.73 -1.57
N GLU A 42 -29.13 -12.06 -1.77
CA GLU A 42 -27.95 -12.87 -2.11
C GLU A 42 -27.16 -12.32 -3.32
N GLU A 43 -27.85 -11.79 -4.34
CA GLU A 43 -27.21 -11.18 -5.50
C GLU A 43 -26.42 -9.91 -5.15
N VAL A 44 -26.92 -9.11 -4.22
CA VAL A 44 -26.28 -7.86 -3.78
C VAL A 44 -25.05 -8.20 -2.94
N HIS A 45 -25.14 -9.21 -2.07
CA HIS A 45 -23.98 -9.74 -1.33
C HIS A 45 -22.88 -10.28 -2.26
N ALA A 46 -23.25 -11.02 -3.31
CA ALA A 46 -22.27 -11.51 -4.28
C ALA A 46 -21.50 -10.36 -4.97
N LYS A 47 -22.21 -9.30 -5.39
CA LYS A 47 -21.59 -8.10 -5.98
C LYS A 47 -20.71 -7.33 -4.98
N MET A 48 -21.16 -7.20 -3.74
CA MET A 48 -20.37 -6.56 -2.67
C MET A 48 -19.09 -7.33 -2.37
N ARG A 49 -19.15 -8.67 -2.31
CA ARG A 49 -17.98 -9.53 -2.08
C ARG A 49 -16.92 -9.40 -3.18
N VAL A 50 -17.34 -9.32 -4.44
CA VAL A 50 -16.40 -9.11 -5.56
C VAL A 50 -15.72 -7.74 -5.46
N THR A 51 -16.49 -6.70 -5.11
CA THR A 51 -15.95 -5.35 -4.92
C THR A 51 -14.99 -5.28 -3.73
N ALA A 52 -15.38 -5.85 -2.60
CA ALA A 52 -14.55 -5.94 -1.39
C ALA A 52 -13.26 -6.71 -1.65
N LYS A 53 -13.32 -7.82 -2.42
CA LYS A 53 -12.12 -8.56 -2.84
C LYS A 53 -11.17 -7.69 -3.65
N LYS A 54 -11.67 -6.97 -4.67
CA LYS A 54 -10.85 -6.05 -5.48
C LYS A 54 -10.24 -4.94 -4.64
N MET A 55 -10.98 -4.40 -3.67
CA MET A 55 -10.48 -3.38 -2.74
C MET A 55 -9.36 -3.95 -1.86
N ASN A 56 -9.56 -5.15 -1.30
CA ASN A 56 -8.56 -5.83 -0.48
C ASN A 56 -7.29 -6.16 -1.27
N ASP A 57 -7.41 -6.58 -2.53
CA ASP A 57 -6.25 -6.83 -3.40
C ASP A 57 -5.43 -5.54 -3.63
N ARG A 58 -6.09 -4.39 -3.76
CA ARG A 58 -5.42 -3.09 -3.89
C ARG A 58 -4.78 -2.63 -2.58
N VAL A 59 -5.44 -2.84 -1.44
CA VAL A 59 -4.85 -2.59 -0.11
C VAL A 59 -3.60 -3.46 0.06
N ARG A 60 -3.66 -4.75 -0.29
CA ARG A 60 -2.51 -5.66 -0.27
C ARG A 60 -1.36 -5.15 -1.13
N LEU A 61 -1.65 -4.68 -2.34
CA LEU A 61 -0.63 -4.07 -3.21
C LEU A 61 -0.01 -2.82 -2.55
N GLY A 62 -0.83 -1.98 -1.92
CA GLY A 62 -0.35 -0.81 -1.20
C GLY A 62 0.57 -1.17 -0.04
N THR A 63 0.24 -2.22 0.72
CA THR A 63 1.11 -2.74 1.79
C THR A 63 2.43 -3.29 1.24
N LEU A 64 2.42 -3.96 0.08
CA LEU A 64 3.65 -4.43 -0.56
C LEU A 64 4.53 -3.26 -1.00
N LEU A 65 3.94 -2.17 -1.50
CA LEU A 65 4.67 -0.96 -1.84
C LEU A 65 5.33 -0.35 -0.60
N LEU A 66 4.58 -0.16 0.49
CA LEU A 66 5.13 0.31 1.77
C LEU A 66 6.31 -0.54 2.25
N PHE A 67 6.18 -1.87 2.15
CA PHE A 67 7.26 -2.76 2.56
C PHE A 67 8.49 -2.59 1.65
N SER A 68 8.30 -2.48 0.34
CA SER A 68 9.40 -2.27 -0.60
C SER A 68 10.11 -0.93 -0.42
N GLY A 69 9.37 0.17 -0.16
CA GLY A 69 9.97 1.49 0.08
C GLY A 69 10.79 1.51 1.37
N PHE A 70 10.27 0.88 2.43
CA PHE A 70 11.02 0.65 3.67
C PHE A 70 12.31 -0.16 3.45
N ILE A 71 12.27 -1.26 2.68
CA ILE A 71 13.49 -2.06 2.40
C ILE A 71 14.52 -1.25 1.61
N ILE A 72 14.09 -0.43 0.64
CA ILE A 72 14.98 0.44 -0.13
C ILE A 72 15.66 1.47 0.79
N GLN A 73 14.90 2.14 1.67
CA GLN A 73 15.45 3.05 2.67
C GLN A 73 16.39 2.34 3.64
N LEU A 74 16.02 1.13 4.08
CA LEU A 74 16.85 0.33 4.96
C LEU A 74 18.20 0.07 4.31
N LEU A 75 18.24 -0.42 3.07
CA LEU A 75 19.50 -0.68 2.33
C LEU A 75 20.33 0.61 2.15
N SER A 76 19.69 1.76 1.96
CA SER A 76 20.35 3.07 1.87
C SER A 76 21.15 3.46 3.11
N ASN A 77 20.77 2.95 4.29
CA ASN A 77 21.48 3.24 5.54
C ASN A 77 22.76 2.40 5.71
N TRP A 78 22.94 1.34 4.90
CA TRP A 78 24.13 0.47 4.91
C TRP A 78 25.05 0.76 3.70
N LEU A 79 24.64 1.70 2.85
CA LEU A 79 25.25 2.15 1.59
C LEU A 79 25.77 3.59 1.71
#